data_AF-A0A2C5X8W4-F1
#
_entry.id   AF-A0A2C5X8W4-F1
#
_cell.length_a   1.000
_cell.length_b   1.000
_cell.length_c   1.000
_cell.angle_alpha   90.00
_cell.angle_beta   90.00
_cell.angle_gamma   90.00
#
_symmetry.space_group_name_H-M   'P 1'
#
loop_
_entity.id
_entity.type
_entity.pdbx_description
1 polymer ?
#
loop_
_entity_poly.entity_id
_entity_poly.type
_entity_poly.pdbx_seq_one_letter_code
_entity_poly.pdbx_strand_id
1 'polypeptide(L)'
;MDGEYCQIHVDAAHGPPRIQIFSKSGKDSTEDRVGLHDTIAQSLKLGSLDCKVRKQCILEGELVVYSDKENKILPFHKIRNHVSRRGLFLNVEQDSPPRDCEHLMIIYFDILLLDDDSLLATRHSERFKILERIVSQRQGWSELIQRQVIDFRSHYASSDLRNAFASIIVAKDEGLVLKPDEPYFNLEGFNKSLAGCCIKLKKEYIGNFGDVGDFAVVGAGFNAAKAKSYNIPNVKWTHFFIGCITNKEKAKNPQINSEFTVVNVVELNKTQIGTLLKFGTPLPLSVSENKAIKVQVPRGIDTSTPMTVIFQNPLVFDLRCFSFDKPGNVGFWTLRFPVVSKIHFDRDYTDTVSFDELQQMAKEATTIPEVKDSQENLAWVAKLESADPMDSNLDAIKYKCLCLAYDSQASSTSLQIFDTTWAN
;
A
#
# COMPACT_ATOMS: atom_id res chain seq x y z
N MET A 1 5.24 -7.61 -3.42
CA MET A 1 4.42 -7.58 -4.66
C MET A 1 3.36 -6.49 -4.56
N ASP A 2 3.23 -5.68 -5.60
CA ASP A 2 2.32 -4.53 -5.70
C ASP A 2 1.78 -4.49 -7.14
N GLY A 3 0.54 -4.99 -7.32
CA GLY A 3 -0.04 -5.27 -8.63
C GLY A 3 -1.53 -4.97 -8.71
N GLU A 4 -2.20 -5.55 -9.69
CA GLU A 4 -3.66 -5.52 -9.79
C GLU A 4 -4.29 -6.88 -9.49
N TYR A 5 -5.17 -6.92 -8.49
CA TYR A 5 -5.99 -8.11 -8.20
C TYR A 5 -6.77 -8.62 -9.43
N CYS A 6 -6.74 -9.94 -9.60
CA CYS A 6 -7.46 -10.71 -10.60
C CYS A 6 -8.19 -11.88 -9.94
N GLN A 7 -9.51 -11.94 -10.12
CA GLN A 7 -10.27 -13.17 -9.93
C GLN A 7 -10.52 -13.80 -11.30
N ILE A 8 -10.01 -15.01 -11.50
CA ILE A 8 -9.96 -15.68 -12.80
C ILE A 8 -10.95 -16.83 -12.77
N HIS A 9 -11.92 -16.81 -13.68
CA HIS A 9 -12.91 -17.86 -13.86
C HIS A 9 -12.58 -18.60 -15.15
N VAL A 10 -12.42 -19.91 -15.07
CA VAL A 10 -12.09 -20.77 -16.21
C VAL A 10 -13.18 -21.80 -16.39
N ASP A 11 -13.72 -21.90 -17.59
CA ASP A 11 -14.54 -23.02 -18.06
C ASP A 11 -13.71 -23.83 -19.06
N ALA A 12 -13.40 -25.06 -18.69
CA ALA A 12 -12.65 -26.05 -19.47
C ALA A 12 -13.55 -27.17 -20.02
N ALA A 13 -14.86 -27.17 -19.71
CA ALA A 13 -15.78 -28.23 -20.10
C ALA A 13 -16.07 -28.25 -21.60
N HIS A 14 -15.99 -27.08 -22.25
CA HIS A 14 -16.24 -26.91 -23.69
C HIS A 14 -15.01 -26.35 -24.40
N GLY A 15 -14.75 -26.83 -25.61
CA GLY A 15 -13.67 -26.30 -26.46
C GLY A 15 -14.18 -25.15 -27.34
N PRO A 16 -13.46 -24.01 -27.44
CA PRO A 16 -12.23 -23.66 -26.72
C PRO A 16 -12.47 -23.26 -25.25
N PRO A 17 -11.49 -23.47 -24.35
CA PRO A 17 -11.59 -23.05 -22.96
C PRO A 17 -11.88 -21.55 -22.84
N ARG A 18 -12.81 -21.18 -21.96
CA ARG A 18 -13.20 -19.79 -21.73
C ARG A 18 -12.55 -19.28 -20.46
N ILE A 19 -11.88 -18.13 -20.56
CA ILE A 19 -11.28 -17.43 -19.42
C ILE A 19 -11.99 -16.08 -19.26
N GLN A 20 -12.44 -15.79 -18.04
CA GLN A 20 -12.97 -14.49 -17.65
C GLN A 20 -12.17 -13.95 -16.46
N ILE A 21 -11.91 -12.65 -16.45
CA ILE A 21 -11.09 -12.00 -15.43
C ILE A 21 -11.87 -10.84 -14.83
N PHE A 22 -12.09 -10.89 -13.52
CA PHE A 22 -12.76 -9.83 -12.76
C PHE A 22 -11.74 -9.04 -11.94
N SER A 23 -11.94 -7.73 -11.90
CA SER A 23 -11.19 -6.82 -11.03
C SER A 23 -11.68 -6.86 -9.59
N LYS A 24 -10.95 -6.21 -8.68
CA LYS A 24 -11.31 -6.13 -7.25
C LYS A 24 -12.72 -5.58 -6.99
N SER A 25 -13.23 -4.69 -7.84
CA SER A 25 -14.58 -4.12 -7.72
C SER A 25 -15.69 -5.02 -8.29
N GLY A 26 -15.35 -6.20 -8.80
CA GLY A 26 -16.28 -7.10 -9.49
C GLY A 26 -16.55 -6.70 -10.95
N LYS A 27 -15.91 -5.65 -11.48
CA LYS A 27 -16.01 -5.28 -12.90
C LYS A 27 -15.31 -6.35 -13.75
N ASP A 28 -16.00 -6.84 -14.79
CA ASP A 28 -15.39 -7.66 -15.84
C ASP A 28 -14.28 -6.86 -16.52
N SER A 29 -13.08 -7.43 -16.54
CA SER A 29 -11.84 -6.86 -17.09
C SER A 29 -11.15 -7.88 -18.00
N THR A 30 -11.92 -8.81 -18.57
CA THR A 30 -11.42 -9.86 -19.47
C THR A 30 -10.74 -9.25 -20.70
N GLU A 31 -11.40 -8.30 -21.38
CA GLU A 31 -10.82 -7.60 -22.53
C GLU A 31 -9.61 -6.74 -22.14
N ASP A 32 -9.71 -6.02 -21.02
CA ASP A 32 -8.65 -5.15 -20.49
C ASP A 32 -7.36 -5.95 -20.22
N ARG A 33 -7.49 -7.25 -19.88
CA ARG A 33 -6.42 -8.15 -19.42
C ARG A 33 -6.17 -9.34 -20.36
N VAL A 34 -6.53 -9.21 -21.64
CA VAL A 34 -6.39 -10.28 -22.64
C VAL A 34 -4.95 -10.83 -22.74
N GLY A 35 -3.95 -9.99 -22.48
CA GLY A 35 -2.53 -10.40 -22.47
C GLY A 35 -2.16 -11.46 -21.41
N LEU A 36 -3.03 -11.74 -20.44
CA LEU A 36 -2.85 -12.85 -19.50
C LEU A 36 -3.47 -14.18 -19.97
N HIS A 37 -4.32 -14.20 -21.00
CA HIS A 37 -5.09 -15.40 -21.36
C HIS A 37 -4.18 -16.58 -21.72
N ASP A 38 -3.19 -16.37 -22.58
CA ASP A 38 -2.25 -17.42 -22.97
C ASP A 38 -1.43 -17.91 -21.78
N THR A 39 -0.99 -16.99 -20.92
CA THR A 39 -0.26 -17.28 -19.69
C THR A 39 -1.09 -18.14 -18.73
N ILE A 40 -2.36 -17.78 -18.51
CA ILE A 40 -3.29 -18.52 -17.66
C ILE A 40 -3.53 -19.90 -18.27
N ALA A 41 -3.84 -19.97 -19.57
CA ALA A 41 -4.10 -21.21 -20.28
C ALA A 41 -2.91 -22.18 -20.20
N GLN A 42 -1.68 -21.69 -20.43
CA GLN A 42 -0.46 -22.48 -20.29
C GLN A 42 -0.23 -22.93 -18.85
N SER A 43 -0.41 -22.04 -17.87
CA SER A 43 -0.19 -22.35 -16.44
C SER A 43 -1.12 -23.46 -15.93
N LEU A 44 -2.37 -23.50 -16.41
CA LEU A 44 -3.35 -24.54 -16.07
C LEU A 44 -3.34 -25.71 -17.07
N LYS A 45 -2.47 -25.64 -18.07
CA LYS A 45 -2.36 -26.57 -19.19
C LYS A 45 -3.71 -26.85 -19.89
N LEU A 46 -4.54 -25.81 -20.04
CA LEU A 46 -5.88 -25.92 -20.64
C LEU A 46 -5.80 -26.48 -22.06
N GLY A 47 -6.70 -27.41 -22.40
CA GLY A 47 -6.72 -28.06 -23.72
C GLY A 47 -5.64 -29.13 -23.93
N SER A 48 -4.79 -29.41 -22.93
CA SER A 48 -3.82 -30.51 -22.98
C SER A 48 -4.31 -31.73 -22.18
N LEU A 49 -3.71 -32.90 -22.45
CA LEU A 49 -3.98 -34.14 -21.70
C LEU A 49 -3.56 -34.05 -20.22
N ASP A 50 -2.63 -33.14 -19.91
CA ASP A 50 -2.12 -32.91 -18.56
C ASP A 50 -2.98 -31.92 -17.75
N CYS A 51 -4.06 -31.40 -18.33
CA CYS A 51 -4.94 -30.45 -17.65
C CYS A 51 -5.59 -31.10 -16.42
N LYS A 52 -5.45 -30.45 -15.26
CA LYS A 52 -6.02 -30.92 -13.99
C LYS A 52 -7.40 -30.31 -13.69
N VAL A 53 -7.85 -29.37 -14.53
CA VAL A 53 -9.19 -28.77 -14.45
C VAL A 53 -10.06 -29.47 -15.49
N ARG A 54 -11.05 -30.23 -15.05
CA ARG A 54 -11.91 -31.03 -15.94
C ARG A 54 -13.11 -30.24 -16.45
N LYS A 55 -13.68 -29.38 -15.61
CA LYS A 55 -14.88 -28.60 -15.90
C LYS A 55 -14.65 -27.12 -15.72
N GLN A 56 -14.34 -26.68 -14.51
CA GLN A 56 -14.22 -25.25 -14.21
C GLN A 56 -13.37 -25.01 -12.97
N CYS A 57 -12.76 -23.82 -12.88
CA CYS A 57 -12.12 -23.39 -11.66
C CYS A 57 -12.22 -21.87 -11.47
N ILE A 58 -12.10 -21.44 -10.22
CA ILE A 58 -12.01 -20.02 -9.85
C ILE A 58 -10.72 -19.83 -9.05
N LEU A 59 -9.85 -18.96 -9.54
CA LEU A 59 -8.54 -18.66 -8.98
C LEU A 59 -8.45 -17.20 -8.57
N GLU A 60 -7.62 -16.93 -7.56
CA GLU A 60 -7.24 -15.57 -7.20
C GLU A 60 -5.74 -15.37 -7.45
N GLY A 61 -5.40 -14.23 -8.05
CA GLY A 61 -4.03 -13.85 -8.31
C GLY A 61 -3.84 -12.35 -8.45
N GLU A 62 -2.59 -11.94 -8.56
CA GLU A 62 -2.19 -10.56 -8.77
C GLU A 62 -1.49 -10.44 -10.12
N LEU A 63 -1.98 -9.53 -10.96
CA LEU A 63 -1.35 -9.16 -12.22
C LEU A 63 -0.21 -8.19 -11.93
N VAL A 64 0.97 -8.50 -12.48
CA VAL A 64 2.15 -7.63 -12.43
C VAL A 64 2.81 -7.55 -13.80
N VAL A 65 3.75 -6.62 -13.96
CA VAL A 65 4.61 -6.55 -15.15
C VAL A 65 5.96 -7.17 -14.79
N TYR A 66 6.46 -8.06 -15.62
CA TYR A 66 7.77 -8.68 -15.48
C TYR A 66 8.72 -8.19 -16.56
N SER A 67 10.00 -8.05 -16.25
CA SER A 67 11.05 -7.79 -17.23
C SER A 67 11.99 -8.98 -17.34
N ASP A 68 12.05 -9.62 -18.50
CA ASP A 68 12.99 -10.71 -18.80
C ASP A 68 14.45 -10.23 -18.77
N LYS A 69 14.68 -8.97 -19.15
CA LYS A 69 16.03 -8.37 -19.15
C LYS A 69 16.57 -8.16 -17.74
N GLU A 70 15.72 -7.68 -16.84
CA GLU A 70 16.10 -7.38 -15.45
C GLU A 70 15.80 -8.54 -14.50
N ASN A 71 15.15 -9.60 -15.01
CA ASN A 71 14.71 -10.79 -14.29
C ASN A 71 13.96 -10.47 -12.99
N LYS A 72 13.04 -9.49 -13.06
CA LYS A 72 12.31 -8.98 -11.90
C LYS A 72 10.93 -8.43 -12.25
N ILE A 73 10.09 -8.35 -11.24
CA ILE A 73 8.81 -7.64 -11.29
C ILE A 73 9.08 -6.12 -11.32
N LEU A 74 8.43 -5.42 -12.23
CA LEU A 74 8.53 -3.98 -12.38
C LEU A 74 7.55 -3.23 -11.45
N PRO A 75 7.81 -1.95 -11.14
CA PRO A 75 6.94 -1.15 -10.28
C PRO A 75 5.51 -1.00 -10.82
N PHE A 76 4.55 -0.81 -9.90
CA PHE A 76 3.11 -0.74 -10.17
C PHE A 76 2.73 0.19 -11.33
N HIS A 77 3.31 1.40 -11.43
CA HIS A 77 2.98 2.33 -12.52
C HIS A 77 3.26 1.79 -13.92
N LYS A 78 4.08 0.76 -14.09
CA LYS A 78 4.30 0.14 -15.41
C LYS A 78 3.07 -0.59 -15.93
N ILE A 79 2.19 -1.07 -15.06
CA ILE A 79 0.98 -1.83 -15.45
C ILE A 79 0.10 -1.04 -16.42
N ARG A 80 -0.02 0.29 -16.26
CA ARG A 80 -0.87 1.13 -17.14
C ARG A 80 -0.42 1.15 -18.59
N ASN A 81 0.83 0.79 -18.87
CA ASN A 81 1.38 0.71 -20.23
C ASN A 81 1.10 -0.65 -20.89
N HIS A 82 0.71 -1.65 -20.11
CA HIS A 82 0.49 -3.03 -20.55
C HIS A 82 -0.98 -3.46 -20.47
N VAL A 83 -1.78 -2.79 -19.64
CA VAL A 83 -3.22 -3.05 -19.46
C VAL A 83 -4.01 -1.91 -20.08
N SER A 84 -4.81 -2.23 -21.11
CA SER A 84 -5.73 -1.26 -21.71
C SER A 84 -7.02 -1.14 -20.89
N ARG A 85 -7.69 0.00 -20.98
CA ARG A 85 -9.04 0.21 -20.42
C ARG A 85 -9.99 0.47 -21.58
N ARG A 86 -10.75 -0.55 -22.00
CA ARG A 86 -11.58 -0.51 -23.22
C ARG A 86 -10.76 -0.17 -24.48
N GLY A 87 -9.58 -0.78 -24.63
CA GLY A 87 -8.70 -0.58 -25.77
C GLY A 87 -7.88 0.71 -25.76
N LEU A 88 -8.01 1.57 -24.74
CA LEU A 88 -7.24 2.79 -24.59
C LEU A 88 -6.25 2.67 -23.43
N PHE A 89 -5.01 3.10 -23.66
CA PHE A 89 -4.02 3.29 -22.60
C PHE A 89 -4.20 4.69 -22.02
N LEU A 90 -4.44 4.78 -20.71
CA LEU A 90 -4.75 6.03 -20.05
C LEU A 90 -3.52 6.61 -19.35
N ASN A 91 -3.26 7.89 -19.57
CA ASN A 91 -2.21 8.68 -18.92
C ASN A 91 -0.78 8.15 -19.13
N VAL A 92 -0.45 7.81 -20.37
CA VAL A 92 0.84 7.21 -20.77
C VAL A 92 1.69 8.13 -21.64
N GLU A 93 1.25 9.37 -21.89
CA GLU A 93 1.86 10.27 -22.86
C GLU A 93 3.28 10.71 -22.46
N GLN A 94 3.59 10.75 -21.16
CA GLN A 94 4.95 11.01 -20.65
C GLN A 94 5.70 9.75 -20.21
N ASP A 95 5.12 8.57 -20.43
CA ASP A 95 5.74 7.31 -20.04
C ASP A 95 6.67 6.78 -21.12
N SER A 96 7.66 6.00 -20.69
CA SER A 96 8.40 5.16 -21.63
C SER A 96 7.46 4.10 -22.21
N PRO A 97 7.46 3.86 -23.53
CA PRO A 97 6.66 2.78 -24.11
C PRO A 97 7.06 1.42 -23.53
N PRO A 98 6.14 0.43 -23.53
CA PRO A 98 6.47 -0.96 -23.23
C PRO A 98 7.67 -1.41 -24.06
N ARG A 99 8.62 -2.09 -23.41
CA ARG A 99 9.76 -2.70 -24.11
C ARG A 99 9.40 -4.13 -24.49
N ASP A 100 10.02 -4.66 -25.53
CA ASP A 100 9.79 -6.05 -26.00
C ASP A 100 10.14 -7.11 -24.94
N CYS A 101 10.98 -6.77 -23.96
CA CYS A 101 11.35 -7.63 -22.84
C CYS A 101 10.45 -7.45 -21.61
N GLU A 102 9.38 -6.66 -21.69
CA GLU A 102 8.40 -6.44 -20.63
C GLU A 102 7.08 -7.14 -21.00
N HIS A 103 6.51 -7.93 -20.09
CA HIS A 103 5.24 -8.60 -20.34
C HIS A 103 4.41 -8.77 -19.06
N LEU A 104 3.13 -9.09 -19.22
CA LEU A 104 2.25 -9.39 -18.10
C LEU A 104 2.57 -10.74 -17.49
N MET A 105 2.49 -10.80 -16.16
CA MET A 105 2.70 -11.97 -15.33
C MET A 105 1.54 -12.10 -14.34
N ILE A 106 1.17 -13.34 -14.02
CA ILE A 106 0.17 -13.64 -12.98
C ILE A 106 0.81 -14.36 -11.81
N ILE A 107 0.55 -13.90 -10.59
CA ILE A 107 0.99 -14.55 -9.36
C ILE A 107 -0.26 -15.05 -8.62
N TYR A 108 -0.47 -16.36 -8.60
CA TYR A 108 -1.63 -16.96 -7.96
C TYR A 108 -1.42 -17.09 -6.44
N PHE A 109 -2.48 -16.84 -5.68
CA PHE A 109 -2.42 -16.92 -4.22
C PHE A 109 -3.60 -17.62 -3.55
N ASP A 110 -4.68 -17.96 -4.27
CA ASP A 110 -5.78 -18.76 -3.75
C ASP A 110 -6.57 -19.46 -4.86
N ILE A 111 -7.41 -20.43 -4.48
CA ILE A 111 -8.37 -21.13 -5.34
C ILE A 111 -9.69 -21.29 -4.60
N LEU A 112 -10.80 -20.95 -5.25
CA LEU A 112 -12.13 -20.90 -4.64
C LEU A 112 -13.08 -21.99 -5.15
N LEU A 113 -12.83 -22.54 -6.34
CA LEU A 113 -13.64 -23.56 -6.99
C LEU A 113 -12.75 -24.46 -7.85
N LEU A 114 -13.01 -25.77 -7.83
CA LEU A 114 -12.43 -26.74 -8.77
C LEU A 114 -13.46 -27.81 -9.13
N ASP A 115 -13.76 -27.99 -10.41
CA ASP A 115 -14.61 -29.07 -10.94
C ASP A 115 -15.98 -29.24 -10.26
N ASP A 116 -16.65 -28.12 -9.99
CA ASP A 116 -17.93 -27.99 -9.25
C ASP A 116 -17.81 -28.10 -7.71
N ASP A 117 -16.63 -28.43 -7.19
CA ASP A 117 -16.38 -28.45 -5.74
C ASP A 117 -16.05 -27.05 -5.24
N SER A 118 -16.95 -26.48 -4.43
CA SER A 118 -16.72 -25.21 -3.74
C SER A 118 -15.70 -25.38 -2.62
N LEU A 119 -14.63 -24.58 -2.68
CA LEU A 119 -13.55 -24.59 -1.69
C LEU A 119 -13.72 -23.52 -0.61
N LEU A 120 -14.86 -22.82 -0.57
CA LEU A 120 -15.06 -21.70 0.36
C LEU A 120 -15.08 -22.13 1.83
N ALA A 121 -15.55 -23.34 2.12
CA ALA A 121 -15.52 -23.94 3.47
C ALA A 121 -14.18 -24.63 3.80
N THR A 122 -13.30 -24.80 2.80
CA THR A 122 -12.01 -25.47 2.93
C THR A 122 -10.97 -24.51 3.52
N ARG A 123 -10.09 -25.00 4.41
CA ARG A 123 -9.05 -24.16 5.03
C ARG A 123 -8.02 -23.67 4.02
N HIS A 124 -7.46 -22.49 4.26
CA HIS A 124 -6.51 -21.86 3.34
C HIS A 124 -5.31 -22.76 2.99
N SER A 125 -4.74 -23.50 3.94
CA SER A 125 -3.61 -24.40 3.69
C SER A 125 -3.94 -25.53 2.72
N GLU A 126 -5.16 -26.06 2.78
CA GLU A 126 -5.67 -27.10 1.88
C GLU A 126 -5.98 -26.53 0.48
N ARG A 127 -6.63 -25.35 0.41
CA ARG A 127 -6.84 -24.65 -0.87
C ARG A 127 -5.50 -24.39 -1.57
N PHE A 128 -4.49 -23.92 -0.84
CA PHE A 128 -3.18 -23.68 -1.42
C PHE A 128 -2.49 -24.96 -1.92
N LYS A 129 -2.64 -26.09 -1.22
CA LYS A 129 -2.14 -27.40 -1.73
C LYS A 129 -2.83 -27.82 -3.02
N ILE A 130 -4.12 -27.51 -3.17
CA ILE A 130 -4.86 -27.74 -4.42
C ILE A 130 -4.29 -26.82 -5.52
N LEU A 131 -4.10 -25.54 -5.23
CA LEU A 131 -3.51 -24.57 -6.13
C LEU A 131 -2.12 -25.00 -6.63
N GLU A 132 -1.23 -25.43 -5.72
CA GLU A 132 0.10 -25.98 -6.01
C GLU A 132 0.05 -27.19 -6.96
N ARG A 133 -1.01 -28.00 -6.88
CA ARG A 133 -1.17 -29.15 -7.76
C ARG A 133 -1.62 -28.76 -9.16
N ILE A 134 -2.51 -27.77 -9.30
CA ILE A 134 -3.13 -27.44 -10.59
C ILE A 134 -2.30 -26.46 -11.42
N VAL A 135 -1.55 -25.56 -10.78
CA VAL A 135 -0.75 -24.53 -11.47
C VAL A 135 0.64 -25.07 -11.80
N SER A 136 1.00 -24.97 -13.07
CA SER A 136 2.37 -25.17 -13.55
C SER A 136 3.11 -23.83 -13.52
N GLN A 137 4.12 -23.73 -12.67
CA GLN A 137 4.89 -22.49 -12.52
C GLN A 137 5.88 -22.32 -13.68
N ARG A 138 5.99 -21.09 -14.18
CA ARG A 138 6.97 -20.65 -15.17
C ARG A 138 7.45 -19.27 -14.76
N GLN A 139 8.75 -19.18 -14.46
CA GLN A 139 9.35 -17.95 -13.94
C GLN A 139 9.04 -16.76 -14.84
N GLY A 140 8.58 -15.66 -14.24
CA GLY A 140 8.23 -14.43 -14.95
C GLY A 140 6.89 -14.45 -15.68
N TRP A 141 6.23 -15.59 -15.84
CA TRP A 141 4.94 -15.71 -16.55
C TRP A 141 3.80 -16.07 -15.59
N SER A 142 3.95 -17.17 -14.86
CA SER A 142 2.95 -17.65 -13.91
C SER A 142 3.62 -18.27 -12.70
N GLU A 143 3.44 -17.69 -11.52
CA GLU A 143 4.05 -18.18 -10.29
C GLU A 143 3.01 -18.32 -9.17
N LEU A 144 3.39 -19.05 -8.11
CA LEU A 144 2.65 -19.07 -6.86
C LEU A 144 3.26 -18.05 -5.90
N ILE A 145 2.41 -17.38 -5.12
CA ILE A 145 2.89 -16.46 -4.09
C ILE A 145 3.80 -17.19 -3.09
N GLN A 146 4.90 -16.54 -2.72
CA GLN A 146 5.74 -17.05 -1.62
C GLN A 146 4.98 -16.91 -0.30
N ARG A 147 5.02 -17.97 0.52
CA ARG A 147 4.37 -17.99 1.83
C ARG A 147 5.27 -18.60 2.89
N GLN A 148 5.09 -18.16 4.13
CA GLN A 148 5.71 -18.70 5.31
C GLN A 148 4.63 -18.98 6.36
N VAL A 149 4.66 -20.16 6.98
CA VAL A 149 3.78 -20.50 8.10
C VAL A 149 4.46 -20.06 9.39
N ILE A 150 3.76 -19.27 10.19
CA ILE A 150 4.21 -18.84 11.52
C ILE A 150 3.27 -19.48 12.55
N ASP A 151 3.83 -20.28 13.45
CA ASP A 151 3.06 -20.94 14.50
C ASP A 151 2.90 -20.02 15.72
N PHE A 152 1.74 -19.37 15.83
CA PHE A 152 1.41 -18.48 16.95
C PHE A 152 1.26 -19.18 18.31
N ARG A 153 1.38 -20.51 18.37
CA ARG A 153 1.50 -21.26 19.64
C ARG A 153 2.93 -21.25 20.17
N SER A 154 3.91 -20.95 19.33
CA SER A 154 5.32 -20.83 19.70
C SER A 154 5.58 -19.52 20.43
N HIS A 155 6.48 -19.56 21.43
CA HIS A 155 6.97 -18.36 22.11
C HIS A 155 7.79 -17.45 21.18
N TYR A 156 8.28 -17.99 20.04
CA TYR A 156 9.07 -17.25 19.05
C TYR A 156 8.23 -16.60 17.94
N ALA A 157 6.91 -16.79 17.92
CA ALA A 157 6.05 -16.36 16.81
C ALA A 157 6.17 -14.86 16.48
N SER A 158 6.25 -14.01 17.51
CA SER A 158 6.46 -12.57 17.32
C SER A 158 7.81 -12.27 16.66
N SER A 159 8.88 -12.91 17.13
CA SER A 159 10.22 -12.78 16.55
C SER A 159 10.26 -13.27 15.10
N ASP A 160 9.62 -14.42 14.81
CA ASP A 160 9.55 -14.97 13.45
C ASP A 160 8.80 -14.02 12.51
N LEU A 161 7.71 -13.41 12.98
CA LEU A 161 6.96 -12.41 12.22
C LEU A 161 7.78 -11.14 11.98
N ARG A 162 8.50 -10.64 13.00
CA ARG A 162 9.39 -9.47 12.84
C ARG A 162 10.51 -9.75 11.85
N ASN A 163 11.13 -10.93 11.90
CA ASN A 163 12.18 -11.33 10.97
C ASN A 163 11.65 -11.46 9.53
N ALA A 164 10.48 -12.08 9.35
CA ALA A 164 9.82 -12.15 8.05
C ALA A 164 9.52 -10.74 7.52
N PHE A 165 9.00 -9.85 8.38
CA PHE A 165 8.64 -8.51 7.98
C PHE A 165 9.86 -7.62 7.67
N ALA A 166 10.94 -7.72 8.45
CA ALA A 166 12.21 -7.05 8.18
C ALA A 166 12.78 -7.48 6.81
N SER A 167 12.71 -8.78 6.48
CA SER A 167 13.18 -9.29 5.20
C SER A 167 12.40 -8.69 4.01
N ILE A 168 11.10 -8.51 4.15
CA ILE A 168 10.24 -7.86 3.15
C ILE A 168 10.58 -6.36 3.00
N ILE A 169 10.84 -5.66 4.11
CA ILE A 169 11.25 -4.25 4.09
C ILE A 169 12.61 -4.09 3.38
N VAL A 170 13.57 -4.97 3.66
CA VAL A 170 14.89 -4.96 3.01
C VAL A 170 14.76 -5.24 1.51
N ALA A 171 13.88 -6.17 1.12
CA ALA A 171 13.55 -6.45 -0.27
C ALA A 171 12.79 -5.31 -0.99
N LYS A 172 12.45 -4.23 -0.27
CA LYS A 172 11.65 -3.09 -0.76
C LYS A 172 10.26 -3.51 -1.28
N ASP A 173 9.72 -4.60 -0.75
CA ASP A 173 8.36 -5.04 -1.03
C ASP A 173 7.32 -4.25 -0.21
N GLU A 174 6.07 -4.22 -0.68
CA GLU A 174 4.99 -3.41 -0.08
C GLU A 174 4.65 -3.79 1.38
N GLY A 175 4.79 -5.07 1.73
CA GLY A 175 4.45 -5.58 3.06
C GLY A 175 4.01 -7.04 3.06
N LEU A 176 3.39 -7.45 4.16
CA LEU A 176 2.88 -8.81 4.38
C LEU A 176 1.34 -8.84 4.35
N VAL A 177 0.79 -9.95 3.87
CA VAL A 177 -0.62 -10.31 4.06
C VAL A 177 -0.67 -11.52 4.98
N LEU A 178 -1.17 -11.31 6.20
CA LEU A 178 -1.35 -12.37 7.19
C LEU A 178 -2.73 -12.99 6.97
N LYS A 179 -2.74 -14.27 6.58
CA LYS A 179 -3.96 -15.05 6.39
C LYS A 179 -4.06 -16.13 7.47
N PRO A 180 -5.15 -16.22 8.24
CA PRO A 180 -5.35 -17.34 9.15
C PRO A 180 -5.57 -18.63 8.36
N ASP A 181 -5.20 -19.78 8.94
CA ASP A 181 -5.49 -21.09 8.34
C ASP A 181 -6.94 -21.55 8.60
N GLU A 182 -7.87 -20.74 8.11
CA GLU A 182 -9.32 -20.88 8.29
C GLU A 182 -10.03 -21.02 6.93
N PRO A 183 -11.31 -21.45 6.93
CA PRO A 183 -12.17 -21.35 5.76
C PRO A 183 -12.20 -19.94 5.17
N TYR A 184 -12.46 -19.83 3.86
CA TYR A 184 -12.56 -18.52 3.19
C TYR A 184 -13.77 -17.72 3.72
N PHE A 185 -14.89 -18.40 3.97
CA PHE A 185 -16.03 -17.86 4.71
C PHE A 185 -16.38 -18.79 5.87
N ASN A 186 -16.68 -18.20 7.03
CA ASN A 186 -17.27 -18.94 8.13
C ASN A 186 -18.80 -18.89 8.03
N LEU A 187 -19.39 -19.95 7.48
CA LEU A 187 -20.84 -20.07 7.30
C LEU A 187 -21.58 -20.46 8.61
N GLU A 188 -20.86 -20.82 9.67
CA GLU A 188 -21.43 -21.47 10.86
C GLU A 188 -21.64 -20.54 12.07
N GLY A 189 -21.45 -19.21 11.97
CA GLY A 189 -21.78 -18.36 13.10
C GLY A 189 -21.65 -16.85 12.90
N PHE A 190 -22.77 -16.15 13.09
CA PHE A 190 -22.91 -14.68 13.11
C PHE A 190 -22.07 -13.93 14.17
N ASN A 191 -21.21 -14.61 14.94
CA ASN A 191 -20.52 -14.07 16.12
C ASN A 191 -18.99 -14.10 16.09
N LYS A 192 -18.34 -14.45 14.97
CA LYS A 192 -16.89 -14.25 14.81
C LYS A 192 -16.62 -13.21 13.73
N SER A 193 -16.61 -11.94 14.14
CA SER A 193 -16.33 -10.75 13.30
C SER A 193 -14.98 -10.78 12.55
N LEU A 194 -14.13 -11.79 12.77
CA LEU A 194 -12.75 -11.86 12.27
C LEU A 194 -12.41 -13.16 11.51
N ALA A 195 -13.36 -14.11 11.38
CA ALA A 195 -13.07 -15.38 10.70
C ALA A 195 -12.79 -15.14 9.20
N GLY A 196 -11.66 -15.64 8.71
CA GLY A 196 -11.19 -15.39 7.34
C GLY A 196 -10.66 -13.97 7.08
N CYS A 197 -10.52 -13.10 8.09
CA CYS A 197 -9.98 -11.75 7.90
C CYS A 197 -8.48 -11.78 7.60
N CYS A 198 -8.12 -11.32 6.40
CA CYS A 198 -6.74 -11.08 6.03
C CYS A 198 -6.26 -9.74 6.62
N ILE A 199 -5.10 -9.74 7.30
CA ILE A 199 -4.48 -8.52 7.82
C ILE A 199 -3.38 -8.09 6.86
N LYS A 200 -3.38 -6.81 6.48
CA LYS A 200 -2.29 -6.21 5.70
C LYS A 200 -1.34 -5.51 6.66
N LEU A 201 -0.10 -5.99 6.77
CA LEU A 201 0.94 -5.39 7.58
C LEU A 201 1.93 -4.66 6.67
N LYS A 202 2.01 -3.34 6.82
CA LYS A 202 2.89 -2.47 6.04
C LYS A 202 3.76 -1.63 6.95
N LYS A 203 4.93 -1.25 6.45
CA LYS A 203 5.94 -0.55 7.25
C LYS A 203 5.37 0.74 7.81
N GLU A 204 4.53 1.41 7.04
CA GLU A 204 4.00 2.74 7.34
C GLU A 204 2.87 2.75 8.38
N TYR A 205 2.43 1.57 8.80
CA TYR A 205 1.51 1.44 9.92
C TYR A 205 2.23 1.47 11.27
N ILE A 206 3.57 1.40 11.29
CA ILE A 206 4.36 1.30 12.51
C ILE A 206 4.98 2.66 12.85
N GLY A 207 4.41 3.32 13.86
CA GLY A 207 4.95 4.57 14.41
C GLY A 207 5.22 5.63 13.35
N ASN A 208 6.48 6.05 13.28
CA ASN A 208 7.00 7.09 12.38
C ASN A 208 7.67 6.50 11.11
N PHE A 209 7.55 5.19 10.88
CA PHE A 209 8.09 4.62 9.66
C PHE A 209 7.24 5.07 8.48
N GLY A 210 7.88 5.55 7.41
CA GLY A 210 7.19 6.13 6.26
C GLY A 210 7.07 7.66 6.30
N ASP A 211 7.54 8.30 7.36
CA ASP A 211 7.76 9.76 7.37
C ASP A 211 8.76 10.12 6.27
N VAL A 212 8.40 11.13 5.49
CA VAL A 212 9.21 11.63 4.37
C VAL A 212 9.87 12.94 4.77
N GLY A 213 9.11 13.83 5.42
CA GLY A 213 9.60 15.11 5.92
C GLY A 213 8.64 16.26 5.64
N ASP A 214 9.17 17.47 5.73
CA ASP A 214 8.39 18.70 5.63
C ASP A 214 8.21 19.16 4.19
N PHE A 215 6.98 19.47 3.82
CA PHE A 215 6.65 20.01 2.50
C PHE A 215 5.88 21.33 2.60
N ALA A 216 6.13 22.20 1.62
CA ALA A 216 5.43 23.47 1.51
C ALA A 216 4.03 23.27 0.90
N VAL A 217 3.04 23.94 1.49
CA VAL A 217 1.67 24.00 0.99
C VAL A 217 1.53 25.31 0.22
N VAL A 218 1.57 25.22 -1.10
CA VAL A 218 1.62 26.40 -1.98
C VAL A 218 0.24 26.99 -2.26
N GLY A 219 -0.80 26.20 -2.09
CA GLY A 219 -2.17 26.65 -2.36
C GLY A 219 -3.22 25.69 -1.87
N ALA A 220 -4.48 26.08 -2.06
CA ALA A 220 -5.61 25.29 -1.62
C ALA A 220 -6.84 25.45 -2.52
N GLY A 221 -7.69 24.43 -2.49
CA GLY A 221 -8.99 24.37 -3.14
C GLY A 221 -10.11 24.02 -2.15
N PHE A 222 -11.35 24.30 -2.55
CA PHE A 222 -12.53 24.05 -1.73
C PHE A 222 -13.50 23.09 -2.41
N ASN A 223 -13.88 22.04 -1.69
CA ASN A 223 -14.93 21.12 -2.09
C ASN A 223 -16.07 21.13 -1.08
N ALA A 224 -17.27 21.53 -1.52
CA ALA A 224 -18.44 21.67 -0.64
C ALA A 224 -18.89 20.34 0.01
N ALA A 225 -18.81 19.22 -0.72
CA ALA A 225 -19.19 17.91 -0.21
C ALA A 225 -18.22 17.45 0.90
N LYS A 226 -16.91 17.62 0.67
CA LYS A 226 -15.89 17.31 1.68
C LYS A 226 -16.01 18.25 2.88
N ALA A 227 -16.23 19.54 2.68
CA ALA A 227 -16.37 20.52 3.75
C ALA A 227 -17.50 20.15 4.73
N LYS A 228 -18.64 19.69 4.19
CA LYS A 228 -19.78 19.19 5.01
C LYS A 228 -19.40 17.99 5.87
N SER A 229 -18.53 17.11 5.37
CA SER A 229 -18.10 15.90 6.11
C SER A 229 -17.35 16.21 7.42
N TYR A 230 -16.70 17.37 7.51
CA TYR A 230 -15.97 17.75 8.73
C TYR A 230 -16.91 18.15 9.87
N ASN A 231 -18.13 18.60 9.55
CA ASN A 231 -19.07 19.20 10.51
C ASN A 231 -18.37 20.29 11.36
N ILE A 232 -17.67 21.20 10.69
CA ILE A 232 -16.99 22.37 11.26
C ILE A 232 -17.54 23.60 10.51
N PRO A 233 -17.97 24.66 11.21
CA PRO A 233 -18.41 25.89 10.56
C PRO A 233 -17.23 26.63 9.89
N ASN A 234 -17.51 27.33 8.80
CA ASN A 234 -16.55 28.23 8.13
C ASN A 234 -15.25 27.57 7.61
N VAL A 235 -15.31 26.30 7.20
CA VAL A 235 -14.19 25.64 6.50
C VAL A 235 -13.95 26.35 5.17
N LYS A 236 -12.77 26.95 5.00
CA LYS A 236 -12.41 27.71 3.79
C LYS A 236 -11.78 26.84 2.70
N TRP A 237 -11.09 25.77 3.10
CA TRP A 237 -10.31 24.91 2.21
C TRP A 237 -10.42 23.45 2.63
N THR A 238 -10.33 22.54 1.66
CA THR A 238 -10.38 21.09 1.90
C THR A 238 -9.22 20.34 1.25
N HIS A 239 -8.77 20.81 0.08
CA HIS A 239 -7.67 20.20 -0.67
C HIS A 239 -6.46 21.14 -0.63
N PHE A 240 -5.32 20.63 -0.20
CA PHE A 240 -4.09 21.40 -0.05
C PHE A 240 -3.05 20.91 -1.06
N PHE A 241 -2.52 21.84 -1.85
CA PHE A 241 -1.56 21.56 -2.91
C PHE A 241 -0.15 21.62 -2.33
N ILE A 242 0.53 20.47 -2.37
CA ILE A 242 1.89 20.30 -1.86
C ILE A 242 2.87 20.62 -2.98
N GLY A 243 3.70 21.64 -2.75
CA GLY A 243 4.72 22.09 -3.69
C GLY A 243 6.12 21.83 -3.16
N CYS A 244 6.99 21.33 -4.04
CA CYS A 244 8.42 21.28 -3.79
C CYS A 244 9.10 22.45 -4.49
N ILE A 245 10.00 23.14 -3.78
CA ILE A 245 10.78 24.23 -4.34
C ILE A 245 11.80 23.67 -5.36
N THR A 246 11.90 24.29 -6.53
CA THR A 246 12.81 23.88 -7.61
C THR A 246 14.06 24.76 -7.71
N ASN A 247 14.01 25.97 -7.15
CA ASN A 247 15.10 26.94 -7.21
C ASN A 247 15.63 27.32 -5.81
N LYS A 248 15.67 26.36 -4.88
CA LYS A 248 15.99 26.56 -3.44
C LYS A 248 17.21 27.46 -3.21
N GLU A 249 18.32 27.21 -3.90
CA GLU A 249 19.54 28.02 -3.76
C GLU A 249 19.40 29.45 -4.27
N LYS A 250 18.63 29.68 -5.34
CA LYS A 250 18.40 31.01 -5.92
C LYS A 250 17.36 31.80 -5.11
N ALA A 251 16.37 31.11 -4.57
CA ALA A 251 15.30 31.68 -3.74
C ALA A 251 15.79 32.20 -2.38
N LYS A 252 17.04 31.89 -1.98
CA LYS A 252 17.71 32.57 -0.86
C LYS A 252 17.89 34.06 -1.09
N ASN A 253 17.93 34.51 -2.35
CA ASN A 253 17.94 35.92 -2.69
C ASN A 253 16.50 36.47 -2.70
N PRO A 254 16.16 37.46 -1.85
CA PRO A 254 14.81 38.03 -1.77
C PRO A 254 14.29 38.65 -3.08
N GLN A 255 15.16 38.93 -4.05
CA GLN A 255 14.79 39.49 -5.36
C GLN A 255 14.35 38.44 -6.38
N ILE A 256 14.53 37.15 -6.08
CA ILE A 256 14.19 36.05 -6.97
C ILE A 256 12.92 35.37 -6.44
N ASN A 257 11.88 35.33 -7.27
CA ASN A 257 10.65 34.64 -6.91
C ASN A 257 10.91 33.14 -6.74
N SER A 258 10.35 32.57 -5.67
CA SER A 258 10.41 31.13 -5.42
C SER A 258 9.55 30.39 -6.45
N GLU A 259 10.13 29.33 -7.03
CA GLU A 259 9.48 28.47 -8.01
C GLU A 259 9.15 27.13 -7.36
N PHE A 260 7.88 26.74 -7.45
CA PHE A 260 7.37 25.49 -6.89
C PHE A 260 6.74 24.63 -7.98
N THR A 261 7.01 23.34 -7.91
CA THR A 261 6.28 22.32 -8.66
C THR A 261 5.36 21.58 -7.70
N VAL A 262 4.07 21.55 -7.99
CA VAL A 262 3.13 20.72 -7.22
C VAL A 262 3.46 19.25 -7.46
N VAL A 263 3.59 18.50 -6.37
CA VAL A 263 3.93 17.07 -6.39
C VAL A 263 2.77 16.20 -5.91
N ASN A 264 1.93 16.72 -5.01
CA ASN A 264 0.80 15.99 -4.45
C ASN A 264 -0.33 16.96 -4.04
N VAL A 265 -1.53 16.41 -3.86
CA VAL A 265 -2.64 17.10 -3.20
C VAL A 265 -3.09 16.25 -2.02
N VAL A 266 -3.24 16.87 -0.86
CA VAL A 266 -3.60 16.19 0.38
C VAL A 266 -4.88 16.77 0.98
N GLU A 267 -5.60 15.94 1.71
CA GLU A 267 -6.73 16.33 2.53
C GLU A 267 -6.34 16.23 4.00
N LEU A 268 -6.79 17.19 4.81
CA LEU A 268 -6.62 17.14 6.25
C LEU A 268 -7.78 16.41 6.92
N ASN A 269 -7.52 15.81 8.07
CA ASN A 269 -8.59 15.27 8.91
C ASN A 269 -9.30 16.37 9.72
N LYS A 270 -10.39 16.02 10.41
CA LYS A 270 -11.22 16.98 11.16
C LYS A 270 -10.42 17.76 12.22
N THR A 271 -9.55 17.08 12.96
CA THR A 271 -8.77 17.73 14.04
C THR A 271 -7.73 18.67 13.46
N GLN A 272 -7.03 18.25 12.40
CA GLN A 272 -6.06 19.06 11.66
C GLN A 272 -6.67 20.32 11.04
N ILE A 273 -7.84 20.21 10.38
CA ILE A 273 -8.59 21.38 9.89
C ILE A 273 -8.91 22.33 11.05
N GLY A 274 -9.40 21.79 12.18
CA GLY A 274 -9.71 22.59 13.36
C GLY A 274 -8.48 23.33 13.91
N THR A 275 -7.32 22.68 13.95
CA THR A 275 -6.05 23.29 14.36
C THR A 275 -5.62 24.38 13.38
N LEU A 276 -5.69 24.12 12.07
CA LEU A 276 -5.34 25.09 11.04
C LEU A 276 -6.23 26.33 11.09
N LEU A 277 -7.53 26.18 11.32
CA LEU A 277 -8.46 27.30 11.45
C LEU A 277 -8.21 28.15 12.71
N LYS A 278 -7.70 27.53 13.79
CA LYS A 278 -7.45 28.21 15.07
C LYS A 278 -6.10 28.91 15.12
N PHE A 279 -5.05 28.27 14.61
CA PHE A 279 -3.66 28.72 14.76
C PHE A 279 -3.02 29.14 13.44
N GLY A 280 -3.57 28.71 12.31
CA GLY A 280 -3.06 29.09 11.00
C GLY A 280 -3.38 30.54 10.69
N THR A 281 -2.35 31.29 10.32
CA THR A 281 -2.47 32.62 9.72
C THR A 281 -1.98 32.61 8.27
N PRO A 282 -2.52 31.74 7.39
CA PRO A 282 -2.15 31.79 5.98
C PRO A 282 -2.61 33.12 5.38
N LEU A 283 -1.79 33.65 4.46
CA LEU A 283 -2.12 34.82 3.65
C LEU A 283 -2.54 34.34 2.24
N PRO A 284 -3.82 33.98 2.05
CA PRO A 284 -4.32 33.51 0.77
C PRO A 284 -4.47 34.68 -0.21
N LEU A 285 -4.00 34.48 -1.44
CA LEU A 285 -4.33 35.31 -2.59
C LEU A 285 -5.05 34.47 -3.64
N SER A 286 -5.89 35.14 -4.44
CA SER A 286 -6.43 34.51 -5.64
C SER A 286 -5.29 34.12 -6.58
N VAL A 287 -5.43 32.98 -7.25
CA VAL A 287 -4.46 32.52 -8.27
C VAL A 287 -4.23 33.59 -9.35
N SER A 288 -5.27 34.36 -9.71
CA SER A 288 -5.20 35.42 -10.72
C SER A 288 -4.40 36.66 -10.28
N GLU A 289 -4.27 36.88 -8.98
CA GLU A 289 -3.64 38.07 -8.41
C GLU A 289 -2.20 37.78 -7.96
N ASN A 290 -1.77 36.52 -8.02
CA ASN A 290 -0.48 36.09 -7.54
C ASN A 290 0.67 36.59 -8.44
N LYS A 291 1.59 37.34 -7.82
CA LYS A 291 2.85 37.80 -8.44
C LYS A 291 4.10 37.39 -7.65
N ALA A 292 3.91 36.78 -6.48
CA ALA A 292 4.97 36.54 -5.50
C ALA A 292 5.69 35.21 -5.73
N ILE A 293 4.93 34.15 -6.04
CA ILE A 293 5.49 32.81 -6.27
C ILE A 293 5.08 32.27 -7.62
N LYS A 294 5.93 31.46 -8.24
CA LYS A 294 5.59 30.76 -9.48
C LYS A 294 5.26 29.32 -9.13
N VAL A 295 4.03 28.89 -9.43
CA VAL A 295 3.56 27.53 -9.13
C VAL A 295 3.23 26.82 -10.43
N GLN A 296 3.85 25.67 -10.65
CA GLN A 296 3.52 24.76 -11.75
C GLN A 296 2.68 23.61 -11.22
N VAL A 297 1.50 23.41 -11.81
CA VAL A 297 0.63 22.25 -11.54
C VAL A 297 0.70 21.31 -12.75
N PRO A 298 1.40 20.17 -12.66
CA PRO A 298 1.44 19.17 -13.72
C PRO A 298 0.06 18.59 -14.01
N ARG A 299 -0.23 18.28 -15.28
CA ARG A 299 -1.52 17.73 -15.72
C ARG A 299 -1.84 16.37 -15.09
N GLY A 300 -0.84 15.57 -14.75
CA GLY A 300 -1.05 14.26 -14.13
C GLY A 300 -1.47 14.29 -12.66
N ILE A 301 -1.46 15.47 -12.01
CA ILE A 301 -1.96 15.66 -10.65
C ILE A 301 -3.41 16.15 -10.75
N ASP A 302 -4.24 15.33 -11.40
CA ASP A 302 -5.66 15.65 -11.56
C ASP A 302 -6.37 15.50 -10.21
N THR A 303 -6.98 16.60 -9.78
CA THR A 303 -7.90 16.60 -8.63
C THR A 303 -9.23 17.17 -9.07
N SER A 304 -10.32 16.62 -8.53
CA SER A 304 -11.67 17.11 -8.79
C SER A 304 -11.90 18.55 -8.30
N THR A 305 -10.96 19.09 -7.52
CA THR A 305 -11.07 20.38 -6.87
C THR A 305 -9.93 21.28 -7.34
N PRO A 306 -10.20 22.33 -8.13
CA PRO A 306 -9.16 23.21 -8.62
C PRO A 306 -8.51 24.00 -7.48
N MET A 307 -7.24 24.36 -7.66
CA MET A 307 -6.56 25.30 -6.78
C MET A 307 -7.16 26.69 -6.99
N THR A 308 -7.80 27.24 -5.96
CA THR A 308 -8.47 28.55 -6.01
C THR A 308 -7.65 29.65 -5.34
N VAL A 309 -6.80 29.28 -4.40
CA VAL A 309 -5.94 30.21 -3.67
C VAL A 309 -4.48 29.75 -3.68
N ILE A 310 -3.59 30.72 -3.63
CA ILE A 310 -2.16 30.55 -3.41
C ILE A 310 -1.78 31.20 -2.09
N PHE A 311 -0.93 30.56 -1.31
CA PHE A 311 -0.44 31.13 -0.05
C PHE A 311 0.85 31.91 -0.31
N GLN A 312 0.86 33.21 0.01
CA GLN A 312 2.08 34.03 -0.14
C GLN A 312 3.20 33.56 0.79
N ASN A 313 2.81 33.14 2.00
CA ASN A 313 3.67 32.42 2.93
C ASN A 313 3.15 30.97 3.01
N PRO A 314 3.77 30.02 2.29
CA PRO A 314 3.35 28.62 2.29
C PRO A 314 3.31 28.03 3.71
N LEU A 315 2.27 27.28 4.02
CA LEU A 315 2.23 26.49 5.26
C LEU A 315 3.20 25.31 5.14
N VAL A 316 3.65 24.75 6.26
CA VAL A 316 4.54 23.58 6.25
C VAL A 316 3.83 22.38 6.86
N PHE A 317 3.68 21.32 6.07
CA PHE A 317 3.10 20.04 6.51
C PHE A 317 4.18 18.96 6.51
N ASP A 318 4.26 18.24 7.62
CA ASP A 318 5.05 17.02 7.72
C ASP A 318 4.22 15.88 7.11
N LEU A 319 4.78 15.25 6.08
CA LEU A 319 4.10 14.21 5.29
C LEU A 319 4.75 12.85 5.50
N ARG A 320 3.88 11.85 5.59
CA ARG A 320 4.23 10.43 5.43
C ARG A 320 3.60 9.88 4.17
N CYS A 321 4.23 8.88 3.57
CA CYS A 321 3.70 8.21 2.39
C CYS A 321 3.93 6.70 2.47
N PHE A 322 3.12 5.93 1.76
CA PHE A 322 3.25 4.47 1.70
C PHE A 322 4.42 4.03 0.83
N SER A 323 4.57 4.68 -0.31
CA SER A 323 5.67 4.44 -1.23
C SER A 323 5.79 5.64 -2.17
N PHE A 324 6.80 5.61 -3.05
CA PHE A 324 6.92 6.59 -4.12
C PHE A 324 6.34 6.01 -5.40
N ASP A 325 5.63 6.83 -6.16
CA ASP A 325 5.06 6.42 -7.44
C ASP A 325 5.22 7.50 -8.51
N LYS A 326 5.10 7.10 -9.78
CA LYS A 326 5.08 7.99 -10.93
C LYS A 326 3.67 8.02 -11.52
N PRO A 327 2.83 9.00 -11.13
CA PRO A 327 1.51 9.14 -11.71
C PRO A 327 1.60 9.40 -13.21
N GLY A 328 0.54 9.06 -13.92
CA GLY A 328 0.50 9.20 -15.37
C GLY A 328 0.61 10.67 -15.75
N ASN A 329 1.34 10.98 -16.82
CA ASN A 329 1.51 12.35 -17.32
C ASN A 329 2.19 13.35 -16.37
N VAL A 330 2.93 12.86 -15.37
CA VAL A 330 3.73 13.70 -14.45
C VAL A 330 5.23 13.67 -14.81
N GLY A 331 5.76 12.49 -15.15
CA GLY A 331 7.16 12.34 -15.55
C GLY A 331 8.19 12.31 -14.40
N PHE A 332 7.76 12.47 -13.14
CA PHE A 332 8.63 12.45 -11.96
C PHE A 332 8.00 11.70 -10.77
N TRP A 333 8.79 11.42 -9.73
CA TRP A 333 8.34 10.73 -8.53
C TRP A 333 7.50 11.63 -7.61
N THR A 334 6.40 11.07 -7.10
CA THR A 334 5.49 11.69 -6.14
C THR A 334 5.26 10.74 -4.97
N LEU A 335 4.63 11.25 -3.91
CA LEU A 335 4.22 10.44 -2.76
C LEU A 335 2.97 9.62 -3.11
N ARG A 336 2.98 8.30 -2.89
CA ARG A 336 1.79 7.45 -3.03
C ARG A 336 1.06 7.37 -1.69
N PHE A 337 -0.23 7.67 -1.74
CA PHE A 337 -1.11 7.76 -0.57
C PHE A 337 -0.53 8.66 0.55
N PRO A 338 -0.19 9.93 0.23
CA PRO A 338 0.36 10.85 1.23
C PRO A 338 -0.66 11.14 2.33
N VAL A 339 -0.16 11.21 3.57
CA VAL A 339 -0.94 11.57 4.75
C VAL A 339 -0.19 12.65 5.51
N VAL A 340 -0.91 13.67 5.98
CA VAL A 340 -0.34 14.70 6.84
C VAL A 340 -0.19 14.14 8.25
N SER A 341 1.06 14.05 8.72
CA SER A 341 1.39 13.65 10.10
C SER A 341 1.21 14.83 11.04
N LYS A 342 1.82 15.98 10.70
CA LYS A 342 1.83 17.18 11.54
C LYS A 342 1.73 18.46 10.71
N ILE A 343 1.17 19.50 11.33
CA ILE A 343 1.18 20.87 10.78
C ILE A 343 2.19 21.69 11.58
N HIS A 344 3.16 22.26 10.88
CA HIS A 344 4.15 23.15 11.46
C HIS A 344 3.71 24.61 11.31
N PHE A 345 3.78 25.35 12.42
CA PHE A 345 3.53 26.79 12.48
C PHE A 345 4.81 27.58 12.82
N ASP A 346 5.88 26.84 13.12
CA ASP A 346 7.19 27.31 13.56
C ASP A 346 8.26 27.23 12.46
N ARG A 347 7.91 26.68 11.29
CA ARG A 347 8.82 26.45 10.16
C ARG A 347 8.38 27.25 8.94
N ASP A 348 9.35 27.56 8.08
CA ASP A 348 9.15 28.24 6.80
C ASP A 348 9.42 27.31 5.61
N TYR A 349 8.95 27.69 4.42
CA TYR A 349 9.15 26.91 3.20
C TYR A 349 10.62 26.71 2.85
N THR A 350 11.54 27.52 3.38
CA THR A 350 12.99 27.37 3.19
C THR A 350 13.53 26.05 3.75
N ASP A 351 12.90 25.53 4.81
CA ASP A 351 13.30 24.30 5.49
C ASP A 351 12.66 23.05 4.88
N THR A 352 11.81 23.23 3.86
CA THR A 352 11.08 22.12 3.24
C THR A 352 11.89 21.34 2.21
N VAL A 353 11.43 20.12 1.95
CA VAL A 353 11.96 19.22 0.93
C VAL A 353 11.85 19.86 -0.47
N SER A 354 13.00 20.05 -1.11
CA SER A 354 13.10 20.48 -2.51
C SER A 354 12.71 19.38 -3.48
N PHE A 355 12.49 19.78 -4.73
CA PHE A 355 12.13 18.84 -5.78
C PHE A 355 13.22 17.79 -5.99
N ASP A 356 14.49 18.19 -6.02
CA ASP A 356 15.63 17.30 -6.22
C ASP A 356 15.82 16.33 -5.04
N GLU A 357 15.67 16.83 -3.81
CA GLU A 357 15.70 15.99 -2.60
C GLU A 357 14.58 14.93 -2.64
N LEU A 358 13.36 15.30 -3.02
CA LEU A 358 12.26 14.35 -3.20
C LEU A 358 12.60 13.27 -4.25
N GLN A 359 13.14 13.67 -5.40
CA GLN A 359 13.51 12.72 -6.45
C GLN A 359 14.64 11.78 -5.99
N GLN A 360 15.58 12.26 -5.20
CA GLN A 360 16.67 11.45 -4.65
C GLN A 360 16.14 10.44 -3.63
N MET A 361 15.32 10.89 -2.67
CA MET A 361 14.67 10.00 -1.69
C MET A 361 13.85 8.90 -2.37
N ALA A 362 13.10 9.26 -3.42
CA ALA A 362 12.31 8.28 -4.17
C ALA A 362 13.19 7.24 -4.89
N LYS A 363 14.32 7.65 -5.47
CA LYS A 363 15.27 6.72 -6.10
C LYS A 363 15.88 5.77 -5.08
N GLU A 364 16.30 6.27 -3.93
CA GLU A 364 16.88 5.45 -2.86
C GLU A 364 15.88 4.44 -2.30
N ALA A 365 14.63 4.88 -2.08
CA ALA A 365 13.57 4.01 -1.57
C ALA A 365 13.13 2.91 -2.56
N THR A 366 13.33 3.11 -3.87
CA THR A 366 12.89 2.18 -4.93
C THR A 366 14.00 1.34 -5.53
N THR A 367 15.27 1.63 -5.22
CA THR A 367 16.42 0.88 -5.72
C THR A 367 16.75 -0.25 -4.76
N ILE A 368 16.62 -1.49 -5.23
CA ILE A 368 17.00 -2.69 -4.46
C ILE A 368 18.54 -2.78 -4.44
N PRO A 369 19.19 -2.91 -3.27
CA PRO A 369 20.63 -3.15 -3.20
C PRO A 369 21.00 -4.47 -3.87
N GLU A 370 22.09 -4.50 -4.65
CA GLU A 370 22.55 -5.72 -5.35
C GLU A 370 23.02 -6.83 -4.38
N VAL A 371 23.35 -6.47 -3.14
CA VAL A 371 23.81 -7.41 -2.11
C VAL A 371 22.82 -7.39 -0.94
N LYS A 372 22.32 -8.57 -0.55
CA LYS A 372 21.56 -8.74 0.69
C LYS A 372 22.47 -8.46 1.87
N ASP A 373 22.34 -7.29 2.47
CA ASP A 373 23.09 -6.93 3.65
C ASP A 373 22.41 -7.50 4.90
N SER A 374 23.04 -8.50 5.51
CA SER A 374 22.56 -9.08 6.77
C SER A 374 22.53 -8.06 7.91
N GLN A 375 23.34 -7.00 7.84
CA GLN A 375 23.33 -5.90 8.79
C GLN A 375 22.09 -5.01 8.64
N GLU A 376 21.62 -4.75 7.42
CA GLU A 376 20.38 -4.00 7.18
C GLU A 376 19.17 -4.74 7.78
N ASN A 377 19.12 -6.07 7.61
CA ASN A 377 18.04 -6.88 8.17
C ASN A 377 18.03 -6.83 9.71
N LEU A 378 19.19 -7.00 10.35
CA LEU A 378 19.30 -6.90 11.81
C LEU A 378 18.92 -5.51 12.33
N ALA A 379 19.30 -4.45 11.61
CA ALA A 379 18.92 -3.09 11.96
C ALA A 379 17.40 -2.88 11.86
N TRP A 380 16.73 -3.47 10.87
CA TRP A 380 15.27 -3.43 10.78
C TRP A 380 14.58 -4.22 11.87
N VAL A 381 15.09 -5.40 12.23
CA VAL A 381 14.56 -6.18 13.36
C VAL A 381 14.62 -5.35 14.65
N ALA A 382 15.77 -4.75 14.96
CA ALA A 382 15.91 -3.90 16.15
C ALA A 382 14.97 -2.67 16.15
N LYS A 383 14.75 -2.06 14.97
CA LYS A 383 13.77 -0.96 14.80
C LYS A 383 12.33 -1.44 15.03
N LEU A 384 11.97 -2.64 14.55
CA LEU A 384 10.64 -3.21 14.75
C LEU A 384 10.40 -3.59 16.22
N GLU A 385 11.43 -4.08 16.91
CA GLU A 385 11.38 -4.35 18.35
C GLU A 385 11.20 -3.07 19.17
N SER A 386 11.96 -2.01 18.88
CA SER A 386 11.82 -0.74 19.60
C SER A 386 10.49 -0.03 19.37
N ALA A 387 9.81 -0.32 18.26
CA ALA A 387 8.49 0.20 17.95
C ALA A 387 7.35 -0.62 18.59
N ASP A 388 7.63 -1.79 19.18
CA ASP A 388 6.61 -2.62 19.81
C ASP A 388 6.24 -2.06 21.20
N PRO A 389 5.00 -1.57 21.38
CA PRO A 389 4.57 -1.04 22.67
C PRO A 389 4.54 -2.10 23.79
N MET A 390 4.47 -3.40 23.45
CA MET A 390 4.39 -4.48 24.44
C MET A 390 5.74 -4.83 25.09
N ASP A 391 6.88 -4.58 24.42
CA ASP A 391 8.20 -4.85 25.02
C ASP A 391 8.52 -3.86 26.15
N SER A 392 8.01 -2.63 26.06
CA SER A 392 8.09 -1.65 27.17
C SER A 392 7.29 -2.08 28.41
N ASN A 393 6.25 -2.90 28.25
CA ASN A 393 5.45 -3.44 29.33
C ASN A 393 5.93 -4.82 29.81
N LEU A 394 6.67 -5.59 29.00
CA LEU A 394 7.27 -6.85 29.41
C LEU A 394 8.41 -6.64 30.40
N ASP A 395 9.17 -5.53 30.29
CA ASP A 395 10.10 -5.13 31.34
C ASP A 395 9.35 -4.74 32.62
N ALA A 396 8.25 -3.98 32.54
CA ALA A 396 7.42 -3.65 33.70
C ALA A 396 6.78 -4.90 34.35
N ILE A 397 6.42 -5.92 33.57
CA ILE A 397 5.88 -7.20 34.05
C ILE A 397 7.00 -8.11 34.60
N LYS A 398 8.22 -8.07 34.03
CA LYS A 398 9.41 -8.74 34.59
C LYS A 398 9.79 -8.16 35.95
N TYR A 399 9.75 -6.84 36.11
CA TYR A 399 9.98 -6.20 37.41
C TYR A 399 8.85 -6.46 38.40
N LYS A 400 7.61 -6.67 37.94
CA LYS A 400 6.49 -7.08 38.82
C LYS A 400 6.55 -8.56 39.22
N CYS A 401 7.03 -9.45 38.35
CA CYS A 401 7.25 -10.87 38.67
C CYS A 401 8.50 -11.09 39.54
N LEU A 402 9.56 -10.29 39.40
CA LEU A 402 10.72 -10.37 40.30
C LEU A 402 10.44 -9.83 41.71
N CYS A 403 9.53 -8.86 41.86
CA CYS A 403 9.12 -8.36 43.19
C CYS A 403 8.12 -9.27 43.93
N LEU A 404 7.54 -10.28 43.26
CA LEU A 404 6.63 -11.25 43.88
C LEU A 404 7.26 -12.64 44.11
N ALA A 405 8.53 -12.82 43.74
CA ALA A 405 9.27 -14.07 43.97
C ALA A 405 10.07 -14.08 45.29
N TYR A 406 9.95 -13.03 46.11
CA TYR A 406 10.51 -12.95 47.46
C TYR A 406 9.39 -12.60 48.45
N ASP A 407 8.33 -13.41 48.48
CA ASP A 407 7.62 -13.64 49.75
C ASP A 407 6.68 -14.85 49.67
N SER A 408 6.81 -15.68 50.70
CA SER A 408 5.91 -16.76 51.13
C SER A 408 5.87 -18.08 50.33
N GLN A 409 6.52 -19.06 50.96
CA GLN A 409 6.04 -20.44 51.02
C GLN A 409 4.57 -20.47 51.48
N ALA A 410 3.70 -21.23 50.80
CA ALA A 410 2.82 -22.25 51.40
C ALA A 410 1.58 -22.57 50.54
N SER A 411 1.31 -23.87 50.45
CA SER A 411 0.02 -24.54 50.23
C SER A 411 -0.68 -24.44 48.87
N SER A 412 -0.90 -25.63 48.34
CA SER A 412 -1.88 -26.00 47.31
C SER A 412 -3.30 -25.55 47.66
N THR A 413 -4.03 -25.01 46.68
CA THR A 413 -5.44 -25.34 46.44
C THR A 413 -5.89 -24.86 45.07
N SER A 414 -6.57 -25.74 44.35
CA SER A 414 -7.42 -25.47 43.19
C SER A 414 -8.49 -24.41 43.48
N LEU A 415 -8.82 -23.57 42.49
CA LEU A 415 -10.10 -22.86 42.44
C LEU A 415 -10.60 -22.70 40.99
N GLN A 416 -11.69 -23.40 40.71
CA GLN A 416 -12.68 -23.04 39.68
C GLN A 416 -13.53 -21.85 40.19
N ILE A 417 -14.16 -21.09 39.28
CA ILE A 417 -15.62 -20.79 39.19
C ILE A 417 -15.98 -19.38 38.65
N PHE A 418 -16.71 -19.42 37.51
CA PHE A 418 -17.90 -18.68 37.01
C PHE A 418 -17.99 -17.14 36.83
N ASP A 419 -18.33 -16.77 35.57
CA ASP A 419 -19.54 -16.08 35.06
C ASP A 419 -20.28 -15.04 35.92
N THR A 420 -20.45 -13.81 35.39
CA THR A 420 -21.59 -12.91 35.64
C THR A 420 -21.69 -11.78 34.58
N THR A 421 -22.69 -11.91 33.68
CA THR A 421 -23.75 -10.94 33.28
C THR A 421 -23.55 -9.41 33.28
N TRP A 422 -23.80 -8.82 32.08
CA TRP A 422 -24.61 -7.65 31.68
C TRP A 422 -24.89 -6.42 32.59
N ALA A 423 -24.64 -5.22 32.03
CA ALA A 423 -25.47 -3.98 31.98
C ALA A 423 -24.56 -2.83 31.48
N ASN A 424 -24.87 -1.91 30.56
CA ASN A 424 -26.03 -1.50 29.75
C ASN A 424 -25.49 -0.93 28.42
#